data_AF-A0A1C6D0I5-F1
#
_entry.id   AF-A0A1C6D0I5-F1
#
_cell.length_a   1.000
_cell.length_b   1.000
_cell.length_c   1.000
_cell.angle_alpha   90.00
_cell.angle_beta   90.00
_cell.angle_gamma   90.00
#
_symmetry.space_group_name_H-M   'P 1'
#
loop_
_entity.id
_entity.type
_entity.pdbx_description
1 polymer ?
#
loop_
_entity_poly.entity_id
_entity_poly.type
_entity_poly.pdbx_seq_one_letter_code
_entity_poly.pdbx_strand_id
1 'polypeptide(L)' 'MERKLNIIGIKGERKTPEEIDAVLAERKKNWKPRELRYKSGVLRMFSEHAASPMKGAYLEF' A
#
# COMPACT_ATOMS: atom_id res chain seq x y z
N MET A 1 -24.82 -8.78 1.09
CA MET A 1 -23.95 -8.82 2.27
C MET A 1 -22.52 -8.93 1.78
N GLU A 2 -21.74 -7.85 1.86
CA GLU A 2 -20.41 -7.77 1.25
C GLU A 2 -19.35 -8.31 2.23
N ARG A 3 -18.63 -9.36 1.83
CA ARG A 3 -17.60 -9.97 2.68
C ARG A 3 -16.34 -9.11 2.63
N LYS A 4 -16.07 -8.35 3.69
CA LYS A 4 -14.88 -7.49 3.82
C LYS A 4 -14.03 -7.85 5.03
N LEU A 5 -12.72 -7.65 4.89
CA LEU A 5 -11.77 -7.71 6.00
C LEU A 5 -11.63 -6.30 6.59
N ASN A 6 -12.07 -6.12 7.84
CA ASN A 6 -11.88 -4.86 8.56
C ASN A 6 -10.74 -5.01 9.57
N ILE A 7 -10.02 -3.93 9.81
CA ILE A 7 -9.14 -3.82 10.97
C ILE A 7 -10.03 -3.54 12.18
N ILE A 8 -9.83 -4.25 13.29
CA ILE A 8 -10.64 -4.13 14.52
C ILE A 8 -9.85 -3.58 15.72
N GLY A 9 -8.56 -3.30 15.51
CA GLY A 9 -7.66 -2.85 16.56
C GLY A 9 -6.23 -2.69 16.08
N ILE A 10 -5.43 -1.96 16.86
CA ILE A 10 -4.02 -1.64 16.59
C ILE A 10 -3.23 -1.87 17.88
N LYS A 11 -2.08 -2.55 17.82
CA LYS A 11 -1.21 -2.83 18.98
C LYS A 11 -1.92 -3.54 20.16
N GLY A 12 -2.93 -4.37 19.86
CA GLY A 12 -3.69 -5.10 20.88
C GLY A 12 -4.86 -4.32 21.49
N GLU A 13 -5.01 -3.03 21.15
CA GLU A 13 -6.17 -2.24 21.56
C GLU A 13 -7.27 -2.33 20.50
N ARG A 14 -8.49 -2.69 20.92
CA ARG A 14 -9.66 -2.58 20.06
C ARG A 14 -9.95 -1.10 19.78
N LYS A 15 -10.21 -0.79 18.52
CA LYS A 15 -10.55 0.56 18.05
C LYS A 15 -11.76 0.49 17.14
N THR A 16 -12.53 1.57 17.10
CA THR A 16 -13.65 1.66 16.16
C THR A 16 -13.14 1.86 14.74
N PRO A 17 -13.97 1.59 13.71
CA PRO A 17 -13.61 1.85 12.32
C PRO A 17 -13.16 3.30 12.08
N GLU A 18 -13.82 4.27 12.71
CA GLU A 18 -13.53 5.70 12.55
C GLU A 18 -12.15 6.07 13.13
N GLU A 19 -11.82 5.54 14.32
CA GLU A 19 -10.50 5.74 14.93
C GLU A 19 -9.39 5.11 14.08
N ILE A 20 -9.67 3.95 13.49
CA ILE A 20 -8.74 3.27 12.60
C ILE A 20 -8.51 4.10 11.34
N ASP A 21 -9.57 4.62 10.72
CA ASP A 21 -9.46 5.46 9.54
C ASP A 21 -8.67 6.74 9.82
N ALA A 22 -8.87 7.37 10.99
CA ALA A 22 -8.07 8.51 11.43
C ALA A 22 -6.58 8.15 11.56
N VAL A 23 -6.26 7.03 12.21
CA VAL A 23 -4.87 6.55 12.37
C VAL A 23 -4.24 6.20 11.01
N LEU A 24 -4.99 5.55 10.10
CA LEU A 24 -4.52 5.22 8.77
C LEU A 24 -4.27 6.48 7.93
N ALA A 25 -5.15 7.48 8.04
CA ALA A 25 -4.97 8.77 7.38
C ALA A 25 -3.72 9.49 7.88
N GLU A 26 -3.48 9.51 9.20
CA GLU A 26 -2.27 10.08 9.78
C GLU A 26 -1.00 9.35 9.32
N ARG A 27 -1.01 8.01 9.33
CA ARG A 27 0.11 7.20 8.83
C ARG A 27 0.38 7.44 7.36
N LYS A 28 -0.67 7.59 6.54
CA LYS A 28 -0.56 7.88 5.11
C LYS A 28 0.05 9.27 4.87
N LYS A 29 -0.30 10.28 5.68
CA LYS A 29 0.33 11.62 5.61
C LYS A 29 1.82 11.57 5.92
N ASN A 30 2.23 10.74 6.88
CA ASN A 30 3.63 10.57 7.28
C ASN A 30 4.40 9.56 6.43
N TRP A 31 3.73 8.86 5.51
CA TRP A 31 4.34 7.83 4.69
C TRP A 31 5.27 8.45 3.66
N LYS A 32 6.52 7.97 3.62
CA LYS A 32 7.51 8.36 2.62
C LYS A 32 7.76 7.18 1.68
N PRO A 33 7.70 7.38 0.36
CA PRO A 33 8.10 6.36 -0.61
C PRO A 33 9.51 5.87 -0.30
N ARG A 34 9.73 4.55 -0.36
CA ARG A 34 11.08 3.99 -0.26
C ARG A 34 11.81 4.27 -1.56
N GLU A 35 13.11 4.55 -1.46
CA GLU A 35 13.95 4.66 -2.64
C GLU A 35 14.01 3.33 -3.41
N LEU A 36 14.00 3.43 -4.73
CA LEU A 36 14.18 2.28 -5.61
C LEU A 36 15.56 1.68 -5.39
N ARG A 37 15.60 0.37 -5.12
CA ARG A 37 16.85 -0.36 -4.94
C ARG A 37 17.71 -0.32 -6.21
N TYR A 38 17.08 -0.45 -7.38
CA TYR A 38 17.74 -0.49 -8.68
C TYR A 38 17.58 0.86 -9.38
N LYS A 39 18.70 1.54 -9.60
CA LYS A 39 18.75 2.87 -10.23
C LYS A 39 18.98 2.83 -11.74
N SER A 40 19.23 1.65 -12.31
CA SER A 40 19.50 1.47 -13.74
C SER A 40 19.13 0.06 -14.23
N GLY A 41 19.10 -0.11 -15.55
CA GLY A 41 18.85 -1.39 -16.21
C GLY A 41 17.38 -1.83 -16.21
N VAL A 42 17.17 -3.09 -16.60
CA VAL A 42 15.84 -3.69 -16.81
C VAL A 42 15.02 -3.74 -15.51
N LEU A 43 15.66 -3.93 -14.35
CA LEU A 43 14.97 -3.97 -13.06
C LEU A 43 14.44 -2.61 -12.62
N ARG A 44 15.12 -1.51 -13.01
CA ARG A 44 14.57 -0.17 -12.84
C ARG A 44 13.31 0.00 -13.69
N MET A 45 13.38 -0.35 -14.97
CA MET A 45 12.23 -0.24 -15.88
C MET A 45 11.02 -1.04 -15.37
N PHE A 46 11.25 -2.27 -14.89
CA PHE A 46 10.17 -3.06 -14.29
C PHE A 46 9.58 -2.38 -13.04
N SER A 47 10.42 -1.83 -12.17
CA SER A 47 9.95 -1.15 -10.96
C SER A 47 9.16 0.14 -11.24
N GLU A 48 9.44 0.80 -12.37
CA GLU A 48 8.76 2.03 -12.80
C GLU A 48 7.46 1.78 -13.57
N HIS A 49 7.39 0.69 -14.35
CA HIS A 49 6.30 0.45 -15.32
C HIS A 49 5.40 -0.74 -14.99
N ALA A 50 5.74 -1.58 -14.02
CA ALA A 50 4.90 -2.72 -13.68
C ALA A 50 3.57 -2.27 -13.08
N ALA A 51 2.47 -2.73 -13.69
CA ALA A 51 1.14 -2.57 -13.15
C ALA A 51 0.98 -3.28 -11.79
N SER A 52 -0.07 -2.95 -11.05
CA SER A 52 -0.43 -3.66 -9.83
C SER A 52 -0.52 -5.18 -10.10
N PRO A 53 -0.03 -6.03 -9.17
CA PRO A 53 -0.22 -7.49 -9.25
C PRO A 53 -1.69 -7.89 -9.39
N MET A 54 -2.61 -7.07 -8.88
CA MET A 54 -4.06 -7.30 -9.04
C MET A 54 -4.53 -7.20 -10.50
N LYS A 55 -3.74 -6.55 -11.37
CA LYS A 55 -3.98 -6.46 -12.81
C LYS A 55 -3.09 -7.42 -13.63
N GLY A 56 -2.31 -8.29 -12.98
CA GLY A 56 -1.41 -9.23 -13.67
C GLY A 56 0.03 -8.75 -13.88
N ALA A 57 0.42 -7.60 -13.29
CA ALA A 57 1.81 -7.10 -13.30
C ALA A 57 2.48 -7.01 -14.69
N TYR A 58 1.69 -6.73 -15.73
CA TYR A 58 2.24 -6.40 -17.05
C TYR A 58 2.90 -5.01 -17.02
N LEU A 59 3.71 -4.73 -18.03
CA LEU A 59 4.33 -3.41 -18.19
C LEU A 59 3.33 -2.44 -18.83
N GLU A 60 2.93 -1.40 -18.09
CA GLU A 60 2.15 -0.26 -18.59
C GLU A 60 3.15 0.75 -19.21
N PHE A 61 3.03 0.99 -20.52
CA PHE A 61 3.79 1.99 -21.29
C PHE A 61 2.86 3.09 -21.80
#